data_AF-A0A3C1U1L6-F1
#
_entry.id   AF-A0A3C1U1L6-F1
#
_cell.length_a   1.000
_cell.length_b   1.000
_cell.length_c   1.000
_cell.angle_alpha   90.00
_cell.angle_beta   90.00
_cell.angle_gamma   90.00
#
_symmetry.space_group_name_H-M   'P 1'
#
loop_
_entity.id
_entity.type
_entity.pdbx_description
1 polymer ?
#
loop_
_entity_poly.entity_id
_entity_poly.type
_entity_poly.pdbx_seq_one_letter_code
_entity_poly.pdbx_strand_id
1 'polypeptide(L)'
;MRDAVIVSTARTPIGKAYRGAFNDTQAQTLGGHAIAHAVDRAGIDPAEVEDVVMGAALQQGSTHMNVARQALIRAGLPTSVPGMSLDRQCSSGLMSIGVIANRVRLGEIDIGVGGGLESVSLVQTPAMNVDRLVDPWIEAHRPDVYMTMLETAEIVADRYGVSREAQDEYAVESHRRTAAAQAAGHFDAEIVPLPSVMKVKDKETGEISERSVTLDADEGVRPGTSFEGLQGLQPVFKDGQKVAEGGYITAGNASQLSDGASAHVVMAADEAERRGLSPLGMLRGTAVAGCDP
;
A
#
# COMPACT_ATOMS: atom_id res chain seq x y z
N MET A 1 15.31 0.64 -27.14
CA MET A 1 14.64 0.23 -25.89
C MET A 1 13.17 0.53 -26.08
N ARG A 2 12.27 -0.42 -25.85
CA ARG A 2 10.84 -0.18 -26.02
C ARG A 2 10.33 0.80 -24.97
N ASP A 3 9.22 1.43 -25.26
CA ASP A 3 8.48 2.25 -24.30
C ASP A 3 7.50 1.36 -23.54
N ALA A 4 7.44 1.52 -22.21
CA ALA A 4 6.54 0.77 -21.34
C ALA A 4 5.44 1.70 -20.82
N VAL A 5 4.20 1.41 -21.22
CA VAL A 5 3.03 2.24 -20.96
C VAL A 5 2.07 1.55 -20.00
N ILE A 6 1.33 2.34 -19.22
CA ILE A 6 0.25 1.83 -18.37
C ILE A 6 -1.06 1.95 -19.16
N VAL A 7 -1.71 0.82 -19.42
CA VAL A 7 -2.97 0.78 -20.20
C VAL A 7 -4.21 0.70 -19.31
N SER A 8 -4.07 0.25 -18.06
CA SER A 8 -5.15 0.23 -17.09
C SER A 8 -4.63 0.21 -15.65
N THR A 9 -5.53 0.51 -14.71
CA THR A 9 -5.29 0.39 -13.27
C THR A 9 -6.57 0.06 -12.52
N ALA A 10 -6.43 -0.57 -11.37
CA ALA A 10 -7.47 -0.73 -10.37
C ALA A 10 -6.87 -0.83 -8.97
N ARG A 11 -7.56 -0.26 -7.98
CA ARG A 11 -7.25 -0.45 -6.57
C ARG A 11 -8.50 -0.77 -5.77
N THR A 12 -8.31 -1.46 -4.66
CA THR A 12 -9.35 -1.51 -3.62
C THR A 12 -9.52 -0.09 -3.03
N PRO A 13 -10.63 0.20 -2.35
CA PRO A 13 -10.60 1.24 -1.34
C PRO A 13 -9.52 0.93 -0.30
N ILE A 14 -9.12 1.91 0.49
CA ILE A 14 -8.19 1.75 1.59
C ILE A 14 -9.02 1.62 2.87
N GLY A 15 -8.99 0.41 3.46
CA GLY A 15 -9.67 0.10 4.71
C GLY A 15 -8.79 0.45 5.91
N LYS A 16 -9.41 0.90 7.01
CA LYS A 16 -8.65 1.19 8.23
C LYS A 16 -8.19 -0.13 8.89
N ALA A 17 -6.91 -0.25 9.25
CA ALA A 17 -6.43 -1.46 9.90
C ALA A 17 -7.15 -1.74 11.23
N TYR A 18 -7.30 -3.02 11.55
CA TYR A 18 -7.88 -3.65 12.74
C TYR A 18 -9.38 -3.43 12.98
N ARG A 19 -9.91 -2.26 12.59
CA ARG A 19 -11.29 -1.86 12.88
C ARG A 19 -12.12 -1.55 11.63
N GLY A 20 -11.47 -1.51 10.48
CA GLY A 20 -12.10 -1.18 9.22
C GLY A 20 -12.65 -2.38 8.47
N ALA A 21 -13.21 -2.10 7.30
CA ALA A 21 -13.97 -3.08 6.51
C ALA A 21 -13.16 -4.31 6.09
N PHE A 22 -11.82 -4.19 6.02
CA PHE A 22 -10.92 -5.25 5.58
C PHE A 22 -10.16 -5.95 6.70
N ASN A 23 -10.54 -5.74 7.96
CA ASN A 23 -9.78 -6.24 9.11
C ASN A 23 -9.66 -7.77 9.24
N ASP A 24 -10.46 -8.52 8.47
CA ASP A 24 -10.38 -9.99 8.37
C ASP A 24 -10.27 -10.46 6.90
N THR A 25 -9.96 -9.54 5.97
CA THR A 25 -9.85 -9.84 4.54
C THR A 25 -8.46 -10.35 4.20
N GLN A 26 -8.38 -11.56 3.65
CA GLN A 26 -7.11 -12.14 3.20
C GLN A 26 -6.41 -11.27 2.15
N ALA A 27 -5.10 -11.08 2.29
CA ALA A 27 -4.27 -10.30 1.37
C ALA A 27 -4.36 -10.78 -0.09
N GLN A 28 -4.49 -12.08 -0.31
CA GLN A 28 -4.71 -12.68 -1.64
C GLN A 28 -6.01 -12.18 -2.28
N THR A 29 -7.05 -11.95 -1.47
CA THR A 29 -8.33 -11.40 -1.95
C THR A 29 -8.18 -9.93 -2.31
N LEU A 30 -7.49 -9.12 -1.48
CA LEU A 30 -7.20 -7.72 -1.80
C LEU A 30 -6.42 -7.60 -3.12
N GLY A 31 -5.29 -8.30 -3.22
CA GLY A 31 -4.44 -8.29 -4.42
C GLY A 31 -5.14 -8.88 -5.64
N GLY A 32 -5.85 -10.00 -5.48
CA GLY A 32 -6.58 -10.64 -6.57
C GLY A 32 -7.70 -9.78 -7.13
N HIS A 33 -8.40 -9.03 -6.27
CA HIS A 33 -9.43 -8.07 -6.68
C HIS A 33 -8.82 -6.96 -7.55
N ALA A 34 -7.73 -6.35 -7.09
CA ALA A 34 -7.05 -5.30 -7.86
C ALA A 34 -6.53 -5.83 -9.21
N ILE A 35 -5.90 -7.01 -9.24
CA ILE A 35 -5.37 -7.61 -10.48
C ILE A 35 -6.51 -7.92 -11.46
N ALA A 36 -7.57 -8.60 -11.02
CA ALA A 36 -8.67 -9.00 -11.88
C ALA A 36 -9.29 -7.78 -12.58
N HIS A 37 -9.56 -6.72 -11.82
CA HIS A 37 -10.16 -5.51 -12.37
C HIS A 37 -9.20 -4.67 -13.23
N ALA A 38 -7.89 -4.67 -12.93
CA ALA A 38 -6.92 -4.02 -13.80
C ALA A 38 -6.84 -4.75 -15.16
N VAL A 39 -6.78 -6.08 -15.16
CA VAL A 39 -6.76 -6.90 -16.38
C VAL A 39 -8.06 -6.76 -17.19
N ASP A 40 -9.21 -6.82 -16.53
CA ASP A 40 -10.52 -6.61 -17.16
C ASP A 40 -10.63 -5.22 -17.81
N ARG A 41 -10.22 -4.15 -17.10
CA ARG A 41 -10.18 -2.78 -17.64
C ARG A 41 -9.21 -2.60 -18.80
N ALA A 42 -8.16 -3.42 -18.90
CA ALA A 42 -7.26 -3.41 -20.06
C ALA A 42 -7.87 -4.09 -21.29
N GLY A 43 -8.94 -4.89 -21.12
CA GLY A 43 -9.59 -5.61 -22.23
C GLY A 43 -8.70 -6.68 -22.87
N ILE A 44 -7.82 -7.31 -22.09
CA ILE A 44 -6.90 -8.37 -22.55
C ILE A 44 -7.31 -9.74 -22.00
N ASP A 45 -6.91 -10.81 -22.69
CA ASP A 45 -7.06 -12.15 -22.12
C ASP A 45 -6.07 -12.32 -20.95
N PRO A 46 -6.52 -12.76 -19.76
CA PRO A 46 -5.65 -13.05 -18.62
C PRO A 46 -4.46 -13.96 -18.93
N ALA A 47 -4.57 -14.83 -19.94
CA ALA A 47 -3.48 -15.70 -20.39
C ALA A 47 -2.34 -14.98 -21.12
N GLU A 48 -2.56 -13.74 -21.58
CA GLU A 48 -1.55 -12.92 -22.25
C GLU A 48 -0.62 -12.20 -21.27
N VAL A 49 -0.95 -12.18 -19.98
CA VAL A 49 -0.06 -11.63 -18.94
C VAL A 49 1.14 -12.55 -18.78
N GLU A 50 2.35 -12.02 -18.99
CA GLU A 50 3.56 -12.83 -18.97
C GLU A 50 4.31 -12.80 -17.64
N ASP A 51 3.97 -11.84 -16.75
CA ASP A 51 4.43 -11.82 -15.36
C ASP A 51 3.56 -10.92 -14.48
N VAL A 52 3.49 -11.25 -13.19
CA VAL A 52 2.83 -10.47 -12.16
C VAL A 52 3.78 -10.22 -11.00
N VAL A 53 4.14 -8.95 -10.76
CA VAL A 53 4.93 -8.55 -9.60
C VAL A 53 4.06 -7.76 -8.63
N MET A 54 3.92 -8.25 -7.39
CA MET A 54 3.21 -7.54 -6.32
C MET A 54 4.15 -7.24 -5.16
N GLY A 55 4.14 -5.99 -4.71
CA GLY A 55 4.91 -5.53 -3.58
C GLY A 55 4.15 -5.71 -2.26
N ALA A 56 4.83 -6.20 -1.21
CA ALA A 56 4.32 -6.26 0.16
C ALA A 56 5.50 -6.07 1.13
N ALA A 57 5.34 -5.24 2.17
CA ALA A 57 6.42 -4.88 3.08
C ALA A 57 6.56 -5.89 4.23
N LEU A 58 5.44 -6.33 4.80
CA LEU A 58 5.45 -7.34 5.86
C LEU A 58 5.07 -8.70 5.28
N GLN A 59 6.04 -9.45 4.72
CA GLN A 59 5.81 -10.77 4.12
C GLN A 59 5.69 -11.90 5.17
N GLN A 60 4.58 -11.92 5.91
CA GLN A 60 4.23 -12.96 6.89
C GLN A 60 2.73 -13.22 6.94
N GLY A 61 2.29 -14.29 7.60
CA GLY A 61 0.88 -14.63 7.69
C GLY A 61 0.20 -14.63 6.32
N SER A 62 -0.81 -13.79 6.13
CA SER A 62 -1.55 -13.68 4.86
C SER A 62 -0.71 -13.24 3.66
N THR A 63 0.48 -12.67 3.84
CA THR A 63 1.40 -12.22 2.77
C THR A 63 2.72 -13.02 2.75
N HIS A 64 2.83 -14.10 3.52
CA HIS A 64 4.10 -14.81 3.76
C HIS A 64 4.70 -15.48 2.52
N MET A 65 3.88 -16.25 1.82
CA MET A 65 4.32 -16.95 0.63
C MET A 65 4.49 -15.95 -0.52
N ASN A 66 4.71 -16.45 -1.73
CA ASN A 66 4.62 -15.60 -2.91
C ASN A 66 3.16 -15.11 -3.10
N VAL A 67 2.82 -14.00 -2.42
CA VAL A 67 1.50 -13.39 -2.40
C VAL A 67 1.08 -12.91 -3.78
N ALA A 68 2.02 -12.48 -4.63
CA ALA A 68 1.75 -12.18 -6.04
C ALA A 68 1.19 -13.40 -6.78
N ARG A 69 1.84 -14.56 -6.61
CA ARG A 69 1.40 -15.82 -7.23
C ARG A 69 0.03 -16.28 -6.70
N GLN A 70 -0.25 -16.08 -5.43
CA GLN A 70 -1.56 -16.42 -4.87
C GLN A 70 -2.65 -15.43 -5.32
N ALA A 71 -2.33 -14.13 -5.38
CA ALA A 71 -3.23 -13.08 -5.81
C ALA A 71 -3.61 -13.21 -7.29
N LEU A 72 -2.66 -13.52 -8.18
CA LEU A 72 -2.99 -13.73 -9.60
C LEU A 72 -3.91 -14.95 -9.81
N ILE A 73 -3.69 -16.04 -9.07
CA ILE A 73 -4.58 -17.22 -9.13
C ILE A 73 -5.96 -16.84 -8.58
N ARG A 74 -6.00 -16.07 -7.48
CA ARG A 74 -7.24 -15.55 -6.90
C ARG A 74 -7.98 -14.60 -7.86
N ALA A 75 -7.26 -13.88 -8.72
CA ALA A 75 -7.79 -13.04 -9.78
C ALA A 75 -8.30 -13.82 -11.00
N GLY A 76 -8.07 -15.14 -11.06
CA GLY A 76 -8.49 -15.99 -12.18
C GLY A 76 -7.49 -16.07 -13.33
N LEU A 77 -6.27 -15.54 -13.20
CA LEU A 77 -5.22 -15.73 -14.20
C LEU A 77 -4.79 -17.22 -14.23
N PRO A 78 -4.44 -17.76 -15.42
CA PRO A 78 -4.09 -19.17 -15.54
C PRO A 78 -2.76 -19.49 -14.86
N THR A 79 -2.57 -20.76 -14.51
CA THR A 79 -1.37 -21.22 -13.80
C THR A 79 -0.09 -21.10 -14.62
N SER A 80 -0.18 -20.89 -15.93
CA SER A 80 0.96 -20.57 -16.79
C SER A 80 1.59 -19.21 -16.51
N VAL A 81 0.84 -18.24 -15.96
CA VAL A 81 1.36 -16.89 -15.67
C VAL A 81 2.25 -16.91 -14.43
N PRO A 82 3.55 -16.58 -14.52
CA PRO A 82 4.41 -16.51 -13.34
C PRO A 82 4.02 -15.35 -12.43
N GLY A 83 4.52 -15.37 -11.20
CA GLY A 83 4.38 -14.23 -10.30
C GLY A 83 5.50 -14.15 -9.29
N MET A 84 5.82 -12.94 -8.84
CA MET A 84 6.90 -12.64 -7.92
C MET A 84 6.44 -11.63 -6.85
N SER A 85 6.71 -11.95 -5.58
CA SER A 85 6.52 -11.00 -4.49
C SER A 85 7.81 -10.24 -4.25
N LEU A 86 7.69 -8.93 -4.02
CA LEU A 86 8.83 -8.04 -3.84
C LEU A 86 8.70 -7.27 -2.54
N ASP A 87 9.81 -7.14 -1.83
CA ASP A 87 9.93 -6.24 -0.68
C ASP A 87 11.02 -5.19 -0.93
N ARG A 88 10.60 -3.93 -0.89
CA ARG A 88 11.41 -2.73 -0.72
C ARG A 88 10.66 -1.75 0.21
N GLN A 89 10.13 -2.27 1.31
CA GLN A 89 9.40 -1.55 2.34
C GLN A 89 8.29 -0.67 1.75
N CYS A 90 8.19 0.59 2.16
CA CYS A 90 7.14 1.51 1.71
C CYS A 90 7.10 1.72 0.17
N SER A 91 8.17 1.36 -0.55
CA SER A 91 8.26 1.51 -2.00
C SER A 91 7.92 0.25 -2.80
N SER A 92 7.61 -0.88 -2.15
CA SER A 92 7.43 -2.18 -2.80
C SER A 92 6.46 -2.13 -3.99
N GLY A 93 5.32 -1.47 -3.85
CA GLY A 93 4.32 -1.35 -4.93
C GLY A 93 4.85 -0.62 -6.17
N LEU A 94 5.54 0.51 -5.98
CA LEU A 94 6.14 1.28 -7.06
C LEU A 94 7.30 0.50 -7.72
N MET A 95 8.09 -0.21 -6.91
CA MET A 95 9.18 -1.03 -7.43
C MET A 95 8.70 -2.18 -8.28
N SER A 96 7.57 -2.80 -7.96
CA SER A 96 6.95 -3.84 -8.79
C SER A 96 6.61 -3.34 -10.19
N ILE A 97 6.03 -2.13 -10.28
CA ILE A 97 5.75 -1.48 -11.58
C ILE A 97 7.05 -1.23 -12.33
N GLY A 98 8.10 -0.75 -11.65
CA GLY A 98 9.42 -0.53 -12.23
C GLY A 98 10.07 -1.81 -12.76
N VAL A 99 9.95 -2.94 -12.04
CA VAL A 99 10.45 -4.25 -12.48
C VAL A 99 9.75 -4.67 -13.77
N ILE A 100 8.41 -4.72 -13.78
CA ILE A 100 7.63 -5.10 -14.96
C ILE A 100 7.97 -4.20 -16.15
N ALA A 101 7.96 -2.88 -15.94
CA ALA A 101 8.24 -1.93 -17.01
C ALA A 101 9.66 -2.10 -17.58
N ASN A 102 10.67 -2.35 -16.74
CA ASN A 102 12.02 -2.62 -17.24
C ASN A 102 12.07 -3.89 -18.10
N ARG A 103 11.36 -4.95 -17.73
CA ARG A 103 11.25 -6.17 -18.55
C ARG A 103 10.60 -5.90 -19.90
N VAL A 104 9.54 -5.08 -19.93
CA VAL A 104 8.90 -4.61 -21.18
C VAL A 104 9.88 -3.82 -22.05
N ARG A 105 10.57 -2.85 -21.46
CA ARG A 105 11.55 -1.99 -22.13
C ARG A 105 12.71 -2.77 -22.75
N LEU A 106 13.13 -3.85 -22.08
CA LEU A 106 14.19 -4.77 -22.51
C LEU A 106 13.74 -5.77 -23.59
N GLY A 107 12.43 -5.90 -23.84
CA GLY A 107 11.92 -6.86 -24.81
C GLY A 107 11.70 -8.26 -24.26
N GLU A 108 11.71 -8.43 -22.93
CA GLU A 108 11.55 -9.76 -22.30
C GLU A 108 10.10 -10.22 -22.23
N ILE A 109 9.17 -9.28 -22.12
CA ILE A 109 7.71 -9.48 -22.09
C ILE A 109 7.03 -8.31 -22.79
N ASP A 110 5.85 -8.51 -23.35
CA ASP A 110 5.01 -7.47 -23.95
C ASP A 110 3.96 -6.95 -22.95
N ILE A 111 3.45 -7.83 -22.09
CA ILE A 111 2.38 -7.50 -21.12
C ILE A 111 2.73 -8.05 -19.74
N GLY A 112 2.63 -7.21 -18.72
CA GLY A 112 2.79 -7.62 -17.32
C GLY A 112 1.96 -6.80 -16.35
N VAL A 113 1.81 -7.28 -15.13
CA VAL A 113 1.09 -6.60 -14.05
C VAL A 113 2.04 -6.23 -12.92
N GLY A 114 2.10 -4.94 -12.59
CA GLY A 114 2.84 -4.43 -11.45
C GLY A 114 1.91 -3.80 -10.42
N GLY A 115 2.14 -4.04 -9.14
CA GLY A 115 1.30 -3.49 -8.10
C GLY A 115 1.83 -3.69 -6.69
N GLY A 116 0.98 -3.42 -5.71
CA GLY A 116 1.28 -3.60 -4.29
C GLY A 116 0.03 -3.92 -3.50
N LEU A 117 0.23 -4.59 -2.37
CA LEU A 117 -0.82 -4.87 -1.40
C LEU A 117 -0.23 -4.86 0.00
N GLU A 118 -1.06 -4.56 0.99
CA GLU A 118 -0.74 -4.80 2.38
C GLU A 118 -2.00 -5.11 3.18
N SER A 119 -1.86 -5.99 4.18
CA SER A 119 -2.94 -6.35 5.09
C SER A 119 -2.43 -6.25 6.53
N VAL A 120 -2.14 -5.02 6.97
CA VAL A 120 -1.65 -4.72 8.32
C VAL A 120 -2.47 -5.42 9.39
N SER A 121 -3.80 -5.49 9.22
CA SER A 121 -4.72 -6.18 10.13
C SER A 121 -4.39 -7.65 10.38
N LEU A 122 -3.80 -8.33 9.40
CA LEU A 122 -3.52 -9.76 9.45
C LEU A 122 -2.03 -10.08 9.61
N VAL A 123 -1.15 -9.12 9.32
CA VAL A 123 0.31 -9.36 9.33
C VAL A 123 1.03 -8.65 10.47
N GLN A 124 0.49 -7.53 10.97
CA GLN A 124 1.03 -6.83 12.14
C GLN A 124 0.13 -7.08 13.35
N THR A 125 0.19 -8.30 13.88
CA THR A 125 -0.65 -8.77 15.00
C THR A 125 0.21 -9.13 16.22
N PRO A 126 -0.38 -9.35 17.41
CA PRO A 126 0.36 -9.88 18.56
C PRO A 126 1.03 -11.24 18.32
N ALA A 127 0.62 -11.98 17.28
CA ALA A 127 1.21 -13.27 16.90
C ALA A 127 2.36 -13.12 15.88
N MET A 128 2.75 -11.89 15.51
CA MET A 128 3.89 -11.64 14.62
C MET A 128 5.15 -12.30 15.17
N ASN A 129 5.82 -13.09 14.33
CA ASN A 129 7.08 -13.73 14.73
C ASN A 129 8.21 -12.71 14.71
N VAL A 130 8.71 -12.36 15.90
CA VAL A 130 9.85 -11.45 16.09
C VAL A 130 11.10 -12.17 16.61
N ASP A 131 11.11 -13.50 16.60
CA ASP A 131 12.30 -14.27 16.95
C ASP A 131 13.45 -13.92 16.01
N ARG A 132 14.61 -13.59 16.59
CA ARG A 132 15.82 -13.14 15.88
C ARG A 132 15.62 -11.94 14.95
N LEU A 133 14.63 -11.07 15.24
CA LEU A 133 14.40 -9.83 14.49
C LEU A 133 15.62 -8.90 14.50
N VAL A 134 16.35 -8.88 15.62
CA VAL A 134 17.54 -8.03 15.82
C VAL A 134 18.79 -8.88 15.64
N ASP A 135 19.58 -8.55 14.62
CA ASP A 135 20.93 -9.07 14.44
C ASP A 135 21.92 -8.39 15.42
N PRO A 136 22.68 -9.16 16.22
CA PRO A 136 23.61 -8.60 17.21
C PRO A 136 24.75 -7.76 16.63
N TRP A 137 25.21 -8.07 15.41
CA TRP A 137 26.28 -7.28 14.79
C TRP A 137 25.73 -5.93 14.34
N ILE A 138 24.56 -5.88 13.72
CA ILE A 138 23.90 -4.63 13.34
C ILE A 138 23.56 -3.82 14.60
N GLU A 139 23.05 -4.44 15.66
CA GLU A 139 22.76 -3.74 16.91
C GLU A 139 24.01 -3.07 17.50
N ALA A 140 25.17 -3.73 17.45
CA ALA A 140 26.42 -3.18 17.96
C ALA A 140 27.03 -2.08 17.07
N HIS A 141 26.78 -2.09 15.75
CA HIS A 141 27.48 -1.21 14.79
C HIS A 141 26.58 -0.14 14.14
N ARG A 142 25.30 -0.45 13.92
CA ARG A 142 24.26 0.39 13.30
C ARG A 142 22.87 0.13 13.93
N PRO A 143 22.70 0.39 15.24
CA PRO A 143 21.43 0.16 15.95
C PRO A 143 20.26 1.00 15.41
N ASP A 144 20.58 2.12 14.75
CA ASP A 144 19.64 3.03 14.10
C ASP A 144 18.83 2.36 12.99
N VAL A 145 19.29 1.24 12.42
CA VAL A 145 18.50 0.43 11.47
C VAL A 145 17.22 -0.13 12.10
N TYR A 146 17.20 -0.34 13.42
CA TYR A 146 16.03 -0.83 14.16
C TYR A 146 15.16 0.30 14.73
N MET A 147 15.47 1.54 14.39
CA MET A 147 14.71 2.70 14.84
C MET A 147 13.28 2.65 14.28
N THR A 148 12.31 2.96 15.14
CA THR A 148 10.92 3.02 14.68
C THR A 148 10.72 4.21 13.74
N MET A 149 9.82 4.08 12.78
CA MET A 149 9.53 5.18 11.84
C MET A 149 8.94 6.43 12.52
N LEU A 150 8.33 6.28 13.69
CA LEU A 150 7.88 7.42 14.49
C LEU A 150 9.07 8.19 15.06
N GLU A 151 10.10 7.50 15.53
CA GLU A 151 11.31 8.14 16.05
C GLU A 151 12.09 8.84 14.94
N THR A 152 12.22 8.22 13.76
CA THR A 152 12.88 8.86 12.62
C THR A 152 12.16 10.15 12.21
N ALA A 153 10.83 10.16 12.27
CA ALA A 153 10.01 11.34 12.00
C ALA A 153 10.21 12.45 13.04
N GLU A 154 10.31 12.14 14.34
CA GLU A 154 10.67 13.11 15.40
C GLU A 154 12.06 13.73 15.13
N ILE A 155 13.05 12.90 14.76
CA ILE A 155 14.41 13.36 14.46
C ILE A 155 14.43 14.26 13.21
N VAL A 156 13.67 13.92 12.17
CA VAL A 156 13.56 14.74 10.96
C VAL A 156 12.90 16.07 11.27
N ALA A 157 11.83 16.07 12.07
CA ALA A 157 11.13 17.29 12.47
C ALA A 157 12.07 18.24 13.22
N ASP A 158 12.81 17.73 14.20
CA ASP A 158 13.78 18.52 14.97
C ASP A 158 14.94 19.01 14.10
N ARG A 159 15.59 18.10 13.35
CA ARG A 159 16.79 18.40 12.54
C ARG A 159 16.55 19.49 11.50
N TYR A 160 15.37 19.50 10.89
CA TYR A 160 15.03 20.43 9.81
C TYR A 160 14.07 21.54 10.22
N GLY A 161 13.70 21.63 11.51
CA GLY A 161 12.81 22.66 12.03
C GLY A 161 11.38 22.59 11.47
N VAL A 162 10.86 21.39 11.22
CA VAL A 162 9.47 21.19 10.77
C VAL A 162 8.56 21.24 11.99
N SER A 163 8.04 22.42 12.29
CA SER A 163 7.18 22.67 13.46
C SER A 163 5.95 21.76 13.53
N ARG A 164 5.44 21.53 14.74
CA ARG A 164 4.21 20.77 14.98
C ARG A 164 3.00 21.40 14.27
N GLU A 165 2.95 22.72 14.25
CA GLU A 165 1.90 23.50 13.58
C GLU A 165 1.89 23.20 12.07
N ALA A 166 3.05 23.23 11.41
CA ALA A 166 3.15 22.92 9.98
C ALA A 166 2.73 21.48 9.65
N GLN A 167 3.03 20.52 10.53
CA GLN A 167 2.63 19.12 10.36
C GLN A 167 1.11 18.96 10.47
N ASP A 168 0.49 19.60 11.46
CA ASP A 168 -0.95 19.54 11.67
C ASP A 168 -1.71 20.29 10.56
N GLU A 169 -1.22 21.46 10.11
CA GLU A 169 -1.78 22.18 8.95
C GLU A 169 -1.79 21.31 7.70
N TYR A 170 -0.70 20.58 7.44
CA TYR A 170 -0.63 19.66 6.31
C TYR A 170 -1.62 18.50 6.45
N ALA A 171 -1.80 17.95 7.64
CA ALA A 171 -2.77 16.88 7.90
C ALA A 171 -4.23 17.35 7.70
N VAL A 172 -4.57 18.58 8.14
CA VAL A 172 -5.89 19.18 7.85
C VAL A 172 -6.10 19.28 6.34
N GLU A 173 -5.11 19.81 5.62
CA GLU A 173 -5.21 20.00 4.18
C GLU A 173 -5.30 18.66 3.43
N SER A 174 -4.57 17.64 3.88
CA SER A 174 -4.66 16.27 3.36
C SER A 174 -6.07 15.72 3.48
N HIS A 175 -6.68 15.78 4.67
CA HIS A 175 -8.06 15.34 4.88
C HIS A 175 -9.07 16.15 4.08
N ARG A 176 -8.90 17.47 3.99
CA ARG A 176 -9.78 18.36 3.22
C ARG A 176 -9.74 18.02 1.72
N ARG A 177 -8.55 17.82 1.14
CA ARG A 177 -8.37 17.45 -0.27
C ARG A 177 -8.98 16.10 -0.58
N THR A 178 -8.70 15.09 0.24
CA THR A 178 -9.24 13.74 0.04
C THR A 178 -10.76 13.72 0.16
N ALA A 179 -11.32 14.43 1.15
CA ALA A 179 -12.78 14.54 1.30
C ALA A 179 -13.44 15.23 0.09
N ALA A 180 -12.85 16.32 -0.40
CA ALA A 180 -13.34 17.01 -1.59
C ALA A 180 -13.23 16.15 -2.85
N ALA A 181 -12.11 15.45 -3.05
CA ALA A 181 -11.90 14.56 -4.19
C ALA A 181 -12.87 13.39 -4.20
N GLN A 182 -13.11 12.78 -3.04
CA GLN A 182 -14.08 11.69 -2.89
C GLN A 182 -15.51 12.16 -3.12
N ALA A 183 -15.90 13.33 -2.58
CA ALA A 183 -17.22 13.92 -2.83
C ALA A 183 -17.43 14.31 -4.31
N ALA A 184 -16.36 14.63 -5.03
CA ALA A 184 -16.36 14.95 -6.45
C ALA A 184 -16.21 13.74 -7.38
N GLY A 185 -16.13 12.52 -6.85
CA GLY A 185 -16.00 11.28 -7.64
C GLY A 185 -14.64 11.11 -8.34
N HIS A 186 -13.58 11.80 -7.88
CA HIS A 186 -12.26 11.74 -8.52
C HIS A 186 -11.59 10.36 -8.39
N PHE A 187 -12.04 9.52 -7.45
CA PHE A 187 -11.51 8.17 -7.26
C PHE A 187 -12.34 7.08 -7.97
N ASP A 188 -13.47 7.42 -8.58
CA ASP A 188 -14.40 6.45 -9.19
C ASP A 188 -13.74 5.65 -10.33
N ALA A 189 -12.77 6.26 -11.02
CA ALA A 189 -12.04 5.62 -12.11
C ALA A 189 -11.01 4.59 -11.61
N GLU A 190 -10.48 4.75 -10.39
CA GLU A 190 -9.40 3.91 -9.86
C GLU A 190 -9.88 2.90 -8.82
N ILE A 191 -10.84 3.27 -7.96
CA ILE A 191 -11.42 2.39 -6.94
C ILE A 191 -12.32 1.34 -7.59
N VAL A 192 -12.26 0.12 -7.05
CA VAL A 192 -13.25 -0.92 -7.30
C VAL A 192 -13.85 -1.36 -5.96
N PRO A 193 -15.17 -1.20 -5.76
CA PRO A 193 -15.83 -1.66 -4.54
C PRO A 193 -15.54 -3.13 -4.23
N LEU A 194 -15.28 -3.44 -2.96
CA LEU A 194 -14.92 -4.78 -2.51
C LEU A 194 -15.88 -5.23 -1.39
N PRO A 195 -16.74 -6.24 -1.66
CA PRO A 195 -17.46 -6.95 -0.62
C PRO A 195 -16.51 -7.70 0.30
N SER A 196 -16.78 -7.64 1.60
CA SER A 196 -16.00 -8.32 2.62
C SER A 196 -16.86 -8.71 3.84
N VAL A 197 -16.26 -9.47 4.74
CA VAL A 197 -16.77 -9.78 6.07
C VAL A 197 -15.75 -9.25 7.06
N MET A 198 -16.16 -8.28 7.87
CA MET A 198 -15.32 -7.70 8.91
C MET A 198 -15.65 -8.30 10.28
N LYS A 199 -14.64 -8.42 11.14
CA LYS A 199 -14.83 -8.76 12.55
C LYS A 199 -15.13 -7.51 13.36
N VAL A 200 -16.22 -7.54 14.10
CA VAL A 200 -16.65 -6.43 14.98
C VAL A 200 -16.59 -6.91 16.42
N LYS A 201 -15.76 -6.24 17.23
CA LYS A 201 -15.70 -6.48 18.67
C LYS A 201 -16.68 -5.56 19.38
N ASP A 202 -17.62 -6.15 20.10
CA ASP A 202 -18.49 -5.41 21.01
C ASP A 202 -17.66 -4.82 22.16
N LYS A 203 -17.87 -3.54 22.48
CA LYS A 203 -17.07 -2.83 23.49
C LYS A 203 -17.45 -3.19 24.92
N GLU A 204 -18.70 -3.60 25.15
CA GLU A 204 -19.24 -3.92 26.47
C GLU A 204 -19.03 -5.39 26.82
N THR A 205 -19.35 -6.29 25.90
CA THR A 205 -19.28 -7.74 26.12
C THR A 205 -17.92 -8.34 25.72
N GLY A 206 -17.19 -7.66 24.83
CA GLY A 206 -15.95 -8.18 24.24
C GLY A 206 -16.17 -9.28 23.20
N GLU A 207 -17.42 -9.64 22.90
CA GLU A 207 -17.79 -10.64 21.90
C GLU A 207 -17.35 -10.19 20.49
N ILE A 208 -16.89 -11.15 19.67
CA ILE A 208 -16.52 -10.91 18.27
C ILE A 208 -17.62 -11.48 17.39
N SER A 209 -18.23 -10.61 16.58
CA SER A 209 -19.21 -10.99 15.56
C SER A 209 -18.68 -10.68 14.16
N GLU A 210 -19.26 -11.33 13.16
CA GLU A 210 -18.98 -11.06 11.75
C GLU A 210 -20.05 -10.14 11.15
N ARG A 211 -19.62 -9.19 10.31
CA ARG A 211 -20.52 -8.27 9.60
C ARG A 211 -20.15 -8.20 8.13
N SER A 212 -21.08 -8.57 7.26
CA SER A 212 -20.95 -8.31 5.83
C SER A 212 -20.93 -6.80 5.56
N VAL A 213 -19.99 -6.37 4.73
CA VAL A 213 -19.77 -4.98 4.35
C VAL A 213 -19.36 -4.93 2.88
N THR A 214 -19.67 -3.85 2.18
CA THR A 214 -19.00 -3.52 0.92
C THR A 214 -18.37 -2.17 1.12
N LEU A 215 -17.04 -2.10 0.99
CA LEU A 215 -16.34 -0.83 1.02
C LEU A 215 -16.22 -0.34 -0.43
N ASP A 216 -16.69 0.88 -0.69
CA ASP A 216 -16.71 1.52 -2.00
C ASP A 216 -15.95 2.86 -2.02
N ALA A 217 -15.45 3.31 -0.87
CA ALA A 217 -14.67 4.53 -0.72
C ALA A 217 -13.64 4.40 0.42
N ASP A 218 -12.62 5.25 0.41
CA ASP A 218 -11.54 5.18 1.40
C ASP A 218 -12.05 5.48 2.82
N GLU A 219 -11.78 4.59 3.77
CA GLU A 219 -12.38 4.63 5.11
C GLU A 219 -11.64 5.60 6.06
N GLY A 220 -10.39 5.93 5.76
CA GLY A 220 -9.50 6.70 6.62
C GLY A 220 -9.78 8.20 6.67
N VAL A 221 -10.53 8.75 5.68
CA VAL A 221 -10.78 10.19 5.59
C VAL A 221 -11.66 10.69 6.74
N ARG A 222 -11.34 11.87 7.27
CA ARG A 222 -12.06 12.53 8.36
C ARG A 222 -12.37 13.98 7.93
N PRO A 223 -13.54 14.24 7.30
CA PRO A 223 -13.87 15.57 6.79
C PRO A 223 -13.91 16.67 7.86
N GLY A 224 -14.13 16.30 9.13
CA GLY A 224 -14.16 17.22 10.27
C GLY A 224 -12.81 17.48 10.93
N THR A 225 -11.69 17.00 10.37
CA THR A 225 -10.35 17.31 10.90
C THR A 225 -10.12 18.82 10.87
N SER A 226 -9.76 19.40 12.02
CA SER A 226 -9.49 20.83 12.22
C SER A 226 -8.12 21.00 12.87
N PHE A 227 -7.51 22.17 12.68
CA PHE A 227 -6.22 22.47 13.27
C PHE A 227 -6.28 22.40 14.80
N GLU A 228 -7.31 22.99 15.41
CA GLU A 228 -7.54 22.96 16.86
C GLU A 228 -7.74 21.53 17.36
N GLY A 229 -8.46 20.71 16.59
CA GLY A 229 -8.66 19.29 16.91
C GLY A 229 -7.35 18.50 16.89
N LEU A 230 -6.48 18.76 15.92
CA LEU A 230 -5.16 18.12 15.84
C LEU A 230 -4.20 18.61 16.92
N GLN A 231 -4.21 19.90 17.25
CA GLN A 231 -3.41 20.47 18.34
C GLN A 231 -3.76 19.88 19.71
N GLY A 232 -5.01 19.44 19.90
CA GLY A 232 -5.42 18.72 21.11
C GLY A 232 -4.84 17.30 21.25
N LEU A 233 -4.25 16.73 20.19
CA LEU A 233 -3.66 15.40 20.22
C LEU A 233 -2.26 15.42 20.84
N GLN A 234 -2.04 14.45 21.72
CA GLN A 234 -0.73 14.21 22.32
C GLN A 234 0.22 13.51 21.33
N PRO A 235 1.53 13.80 21.39
CA PRO A 235 2.53 12.99 20.71
C PRO A 235 2.41 11.51 21.08
N VAL A 236 2.68 10.63 20.11
CA VAL A 236 2.49 9.18 20.26
C VAL A 236 3.80 8.44 20.55
N PHE A 237 4.94 9.12 20.43
CA PHE A 237 6.25 8.50 20.55
C PHE A 237 6.83 8.61 21.97
N LYS A 238 7.41 7.51 22.46
CA LYS A 238 8.08 7.41 23.76
C LYS A 238 9.08 6.27 23.77
N ASP A 239 10.01 6.31 24.71
CA ASP A 239 10.97 5.24 25.00
C ASP A 239 11.87 4.90 23.78
N GLY A 240 12.26 5.91 23.00
CA GLY A 240 13.11 5.76 21.82
C GLY A 240 14.59 5.57 22.10
N GLN A 241 15.34 5.23 21.06
CA GLN A 241 16.80 5.05 21.13
C GLN A 241 17.54 6.37 21.36
N LYS A 242 17.04 7.47 20.75
CA LYS A 242 17.60 8.83 20.75
C LYS A 242 16.58 9.85 21.27
N VAL A 243 15.29 9.65 20.98
CA VAL A 243 14.20 10.53 21.43
C VAL A 243 13.48 9.87 22.60
N ALA A 244 13.62 10.40 23.81
CA ALA A 244 12.99 9.82 25.00
C ALA A 244 11.46 9.96 24.98
N GLU A 245 10.97 11.14 24.57
CA GLU A 245 9.55 11.47 24.45
C GLU A 245 9.37 12.34 23.20
N GLY A 246 8.36 12.03 22.39
CA GLY A 246 8.07 12.75 21.15
C GLY A 246 7.51 14.15 21.40
N GLY A 247 7.85 15.09 20.53
CA GLY A 247 7.34 16.47 20.58
C GLY A 247 6.40 16.80 19.43
N TYR A 248 6.48 16.05 18.33
CA TYR A 248 5.89 16.46 17.06
C TYR A 248 4.82 15.49 16.54
N ILE A 249 5.08 14.18 16.59
CA ILE A 249 4.31 13.19 15.85
C ILE A 249 3.11 12.70 16.66
N THR A 250 1.91 12.86 16.10
CA THR A 250 0.65 12.40 16.68
C THR A 250 -0.07 11.42 15.75
N ALA A 251 -1.12 10.76 16.25
CA ALA A 251 -1.99 9.94 15.40
C ALA A 251 -2.73 10.75 14.31
N GLY A 252 -2.79 12.08 14.43
CA GLY A 252 -3.48 12.94 13.47
C GLY A 252 -2.59 13.49 12.36
N ASN A 253 -1.27 13.53 12.56
CA ASN A 253 -0.29 13.97 11.56
C ASN A 253 0.62 12.85 11.03
N ALA A 254 0.44 11.61 11.52
CA ALA A 254 1.03 10.41 10.96
C ALA A 254 0.06 9.64 10.03
N SER A 255 0.61 8.84 9.11
CA SER A 255 -0.20 7.97 8.25
C SER A 255 -0.96 6.91 9.06
N GLN A 256 -2.21 6.65 8.68
CA GLN A 256 -3.00 5.58 9.30
C GLN A 256 -2.51 4.20 8.83
N LEU A 257 -2.41 3.26 9.76
CA LEU A 257 -2.30 1.84 9.42
C LEU A 257 -3.56 1.40 8.67
N SER A 258 -3.36 0.74 7.53
CA SER A 258 -4.42 0.49 6.55
C SER A 258 -4.23 -0.85 5.83
N ASP A 259 -5.32 -1.38 5.29
CA ASP A 259 -5.34 -2.55 4.43
C ASP A 259 -5.81 -2.15 3.02
N GLY A 260 -5.17 -2.67 1.98
CA GLY A 260 -5.56 -2.39 0.60
C GLY A 260 -4.60 -2.96 -0.45
N ALA A 261 -4.99 -2.84 -1.72
CA ALA A 261 -4.19 -3.27 -2.86
C ALA A 261 -4.40 -2.39 -4.09
N SER A 262 -3.40 -2.33 -4.97
CA SER A 262 -3.45 -1.68 -6.28
C SER A 262 -2.68 -2.50 -7.32
N ALA A 263 -3.17 -2.50 -8.55
CA ALA A 263 -2.53 -3.16 -9.70
C ALA A 263 -2.61 -2.29 -10.96
N HIS A 264 -1.60 -2.45 -11.82
CA HIS A 264 -1.45 -1.72 -13.07
C HIS A 264 -1.04 -2.70 -14.17
N VAL A 265 -1.75 -2.66 -15.31
CA VAL A 265 -1.32 -3.40 -16.51
C VAL A 265 -0.34 -2.53 -17.27
N VAL A 266 0.88 -3.03 -17.38
CA VAL A 266 1.97 -2.41 -18.15
C VAL A 266 2.11 -3.17 -19.46
N MET A 267 2.19 -2.44 -20.56
CA MET A 267 2.25 -2.98 -21.91
C MET A 267 3.35 -2.29 -22.71
N ALA A 268 3.93 -2.99 -23.68
CA ALA A 268 4.79 -2.36 -24.68
C ALA A 268 3.98 -1.34 -25.51
N ALA A 269 4.54 -0.16 -25.79
CA ALA A 269 3.81 0.92 -26.47
C ALA A 269 3.35 0.54 -27.89
N ASP A 270 4.18 -0.20 -28.62
CA ASP A 270 3.87 -0.74 -29.95
C ASP A 270 2.74 -1.77 -29.90
N GLU A 271 2.68 -2.58 -28.84
CA GLU A 271 1.59 -3.51 -28.60
C GLU A 271 0.29 -2.80 -28.24
N ALA A 272 0.34 -1.77 -27.39
CA ALA A 272 -0.82 -0.93 -27.08
C ALA A 272 -1.37 -0.22 -28.32
N GLU A 273 -0.48 0.31 -29.17
CA GLU A 273 -0.83 0.93 -30.45
C GLU A 273 -1.49 -0.08 -31.41
N ARG A 274 -0.92 -1.29 -31.54
CA ARG A 274 -1.48 -2.37 -32.36
C ARG A 274 -2.91 -2.73 -31.95
N ARG A 275 -3.23 -2.64 -30.65
CA ARG A 275 -4.57 -2.89 -30.09
C ARG A 275 -5.48 -1.66 -30.10
N GLY A 276 -4.99 -0.48 -30.50
CA GLY A 276 -5.75 0.76 -30.46
C GLY A 276 -6.07 1.25 -29.04
N LEU A 277 -5.29 0.83 -28.04
CA LEU A 277 -5.46 1.25 -26.66
C LEU A 277 -4.94 2.68 -26.47
N SER A 278 -5.57 3.43 -25.55
CA SER A 278 -5.11 4.77 -25.15
C SER A 278 -4.42 4.68 -23.80
N PRO A 279 -3.07 4.76 -23.73
CA PRO A 279 -2.38 4.63 -22.46
C PRO A 279 -2.68 5.78 -21.49
N LEU A 280 -2.76 5.45 -20.20
CA LEU A 280 -2.93 6.42 -19.11
C LEU A 280 -1.65 7.22 -18.85
N GLY A 281 -0.51 6.63 -19.17
CA GLY A 281 0.80 7.22 -18.96
C GLY A 281 1.92 6.27 -19.34
N MET A 282 3.15 6.76 -19.22
CA MET A 282 4.34 6.02 -19.62
C MET A 282 5.42 6.12 -18.54
N LEU A 283 6.08 5.00 -18.25
CA LEU A 283 7.21 5.02 -17.34
C LEU A 283 8.41 5.71 -18.03
N ARG A 284 8.82 6.85 -17.48
CA ARG A 284 10.03 7.57 -17.96
C ARG A 284 11.30 7.11 -17.26
N GLY A 285 11.20 6.69 -16.01
CA GLY A 285 12.32 6.17 -15.24
C GLY A 285 11.97 5.97 -13.77
N THR A 286 12.86 5.29 -13.07
CA THR A 286 12.78 5.03 -11.63
C THR A 286 14.15 5.28 -11.02
N ALA A 287 14.20 5.96 -9.88
CA ALA A 287 15.43 6.21 -9.14
C ALA A 287 15.30 5.72 -7.71
N VAL A 288 16.36 5.14 -7.17
CA VAL A 288 16.44 4.65 -5.78
C VAL A 288 17.76 5.12 -5.20
N ALA A 289 17.70 5.71 -4.01
CA ALA A 289 18.86 6.14 -3.24
C ALA A 289 18.76 5.60 -1.81
N GLY A 290 19.91 5.23 -1.24
CA GLY A 290 20.01 4.95 0.19
C GLY A 290 20.21 6.25 0.96
N CYS A 291 19.56 6.35 2.12
CA CYS A 291 19.78 7.41 3.09
C CYS A 291 20.18 6.79 4.43
N ASP A 292 20.63 7.62 5.38
CA ASP A 292 20.75 7.15 6.75
C ASP A 292 19.39 6.69 7.28
N PRO A 293 19.33 5.57 8.02
CA PRO A 293 18.13 5.09 8.71
C PRO A 293 17.50 6.14 9.65
#